data_AF-A0ABD0LE67-F1
#
_entry.id   AF-A0ABD0LE67-F1
#
_cell.length_a   1.000
_cell.length_b   1.000
_cell.length_c   1.000
_cell.angle_alpha   90.00
_cell.angle_beta   90.00
_cell.angle_gamma   90.00
#
_symmetry.space_group_name_H-M   'P 1'
#
loop_
_entity.id
_entity.type
_entity.pdbx_description
1 polymer ?
#
loop_
_entity_poly.entity_id
_entity_poly.type
_entity_poly.pdbx_seq_one_letter_code
_entity_poly.pdbx_strand_id
1 'polypeptide(L)'
;MLTRLVQLFDTLDFCQLIHAPTHNRGHTLDWVVTRLPSGDFIKSTSVDDFQISDHFLSRSALISAIHHVPGKRSYVGTLEA
;
A
#
# COMPACT_ATOMS: atom_id res chain seq x y z
N MET A 1 7.07 18.88 -10.48
CA MET A 1 7.11 18.77 -9.00
C MET A 1 7.17 17.32 -8.51
N LEU A 2 6.52 16.37 -9.21
CA LEU A 2 6.54 14.92 -8.89
C LEU A 2 7.94 14.26 -8.92
N THR A 3 8.85 14.75 -9.75
CA THR A 3 10.16 14.13 -10.01
C THR A 3 11.04 13.98 -8.76
N ARG A 4 11.01 14.96 -7.84
CA ARG A 4 11.85 14.92 -6.63
C ARG A 4 11.40 13.86 -5.63
N LEU A 5 10.08 13.64 -5.53
CA LEU A 5 9.53 12.67 -4.61
C LEU A 5 9.76 11.24 -5.11
N VAL A 6 9.60 11.01 -6.42
CA VAL A 6 9.95 9.73 -7.06
C VAL A 6 11.42 9.42 -6.87
N GLN A 7 12.31 10.39 -7.12
CA GLN A 7 13.74 10.24 -6.86
C GLN A 7 14.03 9.87 -5.41
N LEU A 8 13.32 10.47 -4.45
CA LEU A 8 13.48 10.13 -3.03
C LEU A 8 13.08 8.69 -2.75
N PHE A 9 12.00 8.19 -3.36
CA PHE A 9 11.62 6.79 -3.22
C PHE A 9 12.66 5.84 -3.81
N ASP A 10 13.17 6.15 -5.01
CA ASP A 10 14.22 5.37 -5.65
C ASP A 10 15.50 5.33 -4.77
N THR A 11 15.89 6.45 -4.17
CA THR A 11 17.10 6.52 -3.32
C THR A 11 16.98 5.79 -1.98
N LEU A 12 15.76 5.55 -1.52
CA LEU A 12 15.47 4.95 -0.21
C LEU A 12 14.89 3.54 -0.35
N ASP A 13 14.95 2.97 -1.55
CA ASP A 13 14.38 1.66 -1.90
C ASP A 13 12.90 1.53 -1.49
N PHE A 14 12.14 2.61 -1.67
CA PHE A 14 10.69 2.59 -1.49
C PHE A 14 10.00 2.23 -2.80
N CYS A 15 9.02 1.32 -2.69
CA CYS A 15 8.10 0.97 -3.75
C CYS A 15 6.74 1.61 -3.48
N GLN A 16 6.21 2.33 -4.47
CA GLN A 16 4.83 2.84 -4.49
C GLN A 16 3.89 1.74 -4.99
N LEU A 17 2.77 1.52 -4.30
CA LEU A 17 1.83 0.43 -4.60
C LEU A 17 0.64 0.86 -5.46
N ILE A 18 0.27 2.14 -5.41
CA ILE A 18 -0.87 2.68 -6.16
C ILE A 18 -0.40 3.44 -7.38
N HIS A 19 -0.85 3.00 -8.56
CA HIS A 19 -0.58 3.66 -9.85
C HIS A 19 -1.86 4.06 -10.60
N ALA A 20 -3.02 3.81 -10.00
CA ALA A 20 -4.32 4.25 -10.54
C ALA A 20 -4.64 5.69 -10.10
N PRO A 21 -5.54 6.40 -10.81
CA PRO A 21 -6.07 7.67 -10.34
C PRO A 21 -6.71 7.52 -8.96
N THR A 22 -6.43 8.45 -8.05
CA THR A 22 -7.02 8.50 -6.70
C THR A 22 -7.95 9.71 -6.54
N HIS A 23 -8.15 10.48 -7.60
CA HIS A 23 -9.03 11.64 -7.63
C HIS A 23 -9.90 11.60 -8.89
N ASN A 24 -11.13 12.09 -8.79
CA ASN A 24 -12.12 12.16 -9.88
C ASN A 24 -11.71 12.99 -11.12
N ARG A 25 -10.56 13.67 -11.07
CA ARG A 25 -9.96 14.40 -12.20
C ARG A 25 -8.91 13.58 -12.95
N GLY A 26 -8.76 12.30 -12.62
CA GLY A 26 -7.80 11.40 -13.27
C GLY A 26 -6.36 11.54 -12.74
N HIS A 27 -6.17 12.17 -11.58
CA HIS A 27 -4.85 12.34 -10.97
C HIS A 27 -4.58 11.29 -9.89
N THR A 28 -3.33 10.85 -9.76
CA THR A 28 -2.82 10.07 -8.62
C THR A 28 -2.17 11.03 -7.64
N LEU A 29 -2.90 11.40 -6.60
CA LEU A 29 -2.43 12.37 -5.59
C LEU A 29 -2.12 11.70 -4.25
N ASP A 30 -2.63 10.49 -4.05
CA ASP A 30 -2.45 9.70 -2.84
C ASP A 30 -1.42 8.59 -3.07
N TRP A 31 -0.55 8.38 -2.07
CA TRP A 31 0.60 7.51 -2.18
C TRP A 31 0.59 6.46 -1.07
N VAL A 32 0.90 5.21 -1.42
CA VAL A 32 1.06 4.11 -0.47
C VAL A 32 2.42 3.48 -0.78
N VAL A 33 3.38 3.70 0.11
CA VAL A 33 4.77 3.32 -0.08
C VAL A 33 5.20 2.25 0.92
N THR A 34 6.06 1.33 0.48
CA THR A 34 6.64 0.27 1.31
C THR A 34 8.13 0.11 1.00
N ARG A 35 8.96 -0.34 1.95
CA ARG A 35 10.38 -0.68 1.69
C ARG A 35 10.57 -2.08 1.12
N LEU A 36 9.57 -2.95 1.27
CA LEU A 36 9.70 -4.36 0.95
C LEU A 36 9.13 -4.62 -0.44
N PRO A 37 9.72 -5.53 -1.22
CA PRO A 37 9.12 -5.97 -2.48
C PRO A 37 7.66 -6.34 -2.22
N SER A 38 6.76 -5.73 -3.00
CA SER A 38 5.32 -5.80 -2.79
C SER A 38 4.78 -7.24 -2.71
N GLY A 39 5.44 -8.21 -3.34
CA GLY A 39 5.03 -9.61 -3.37
C GLY A 39 5.06 -10.35 -2.02
N ASP A 40 5.90 -9.93 -1.06
CA ASP A 40 6.11 -10.71 0.17
C ASP A 40 5.13 -10.33 1.31
N PHE A 41 4.63 -9.09 1.29
CA PHE A 41 3.84 -8.53 2.39
C PHE A 41 2.54 -7.85 1.95
N ILE A 42 2.33 -7.62 0.65
CA ILE A 42 1.12 -6.99 0.12
C ILE A 42 0.36 -8.02 -0.71
N LYS A 43 -0.82 -8.40 -0.25
CA LYS A 43 -1.69 -9.36 -0.96
C LYS A 43 -2.37 -8.71 -2.16
N SER A 44 -2.85 -7.48 -1.96
CA SER A 44 -3.54 -6.72 -3.00
C SER A 44 -3.63 -5.24 -2.64
N THR A 45 -3.79 -4.41 -3.65
CA THR A 45 -4.06 -2.97 -3.52
C THR A 45 -5.20 -2.61 -4.47
N SER A 46 -6.16 -1.81 -4.01
CA SER A 46 -7.28 -1.31 -4.80
C SER A 46 -7.53 0.17 -4.59
N VAL A 47 -8.12 0.80 -5.60
CA VAL A 47 -8.66 2.15 -5.52
C VAL A 47 -10.13 2.09 -5.92
N ASP A 48 -11.00 2.59 -5.05
CA ASP A 48 -12.44 2.40 -5.15
C ASP A 48 -13.16 3.76 -5.07
N ASP A 49 -14.00 4.04 -6.07
CA ASP A 49 -14.82 5.25 -6.11
C ASP A 49 -16.17 5.01 -5.43
N PHE A 50 -16.35 5.59 -4.25
CA PHE A 50 -17.62 5.58 -3.51
C PHE A 50 -18.51 6.79 -3.82
N GLN A 51 -18.05 7.73 -4.65
CA GLN A 51 -18.77 8.96 -5.02
C GLN A 51 -19.20 9.83 -3.84
N ILE A 52 -18.51 9.71 -2.71
CA ILE A 52 -18.74 10.49 -1.49
C ILE A 52 -17.76 11.66 -1.33
N SER A 53 -16.69 11.68 -2.12
CA SER A 53 -15.61 12.67 -2.14
C SER A 53 -15.01 12.74 -3.55
N ASP A 54 -14.28 13.81 -3.84
CA ASP A 54 -13.42 13.93 -5.02
C ASP A 54 -12.19 13.01 -4.97
N HIS A 55 -11.81 12.53 -3.79
CA HIS A 55 -10.82 11.48 -3.59
C HIS A 55 -11.46 10.09 -3.51
N PHE A 56 -10.80 9.11 -4.12
CA PHE A 56 -11.17 7.70 -4.11
C PHE A 56 -10.54 6.99 -2.91
N LEU A 57 -11.22 5.96 -2.40
CA LEU A 57 -10.72 5.19 -1.27
C LEU A 57 -9.59 4.27 -1.73
N SER A 58 -8.41 4.41 -1.13
CA SER A 58 -7.27 3.52 -1.33
C SER A 58 -7.23 2.42 -0.27
N ARG A 59 -7.19 1.15 -0.68
CA ARG A 59 -7.08 0.00 0.23
C ARG A 59 -5.87 -0.86 -0.12
N SER A 60 -5.17 -1.36 0.90
CA SER A 60 -4.10 -2.34 0.73
C SER A 60 -4.25 -3.45 1.75
N ALA A 61 -4.25 -4.69 1.29
CA ALA A 61 -4.32 -5.88 2.13
C ALA A 61 -2.90 -6.34 2.43
N LEU A 62 -2.55 -6.37 3.71
CA LEU A 62 -1.26 -6.88 4.20
C LEU A 62 -1.33 -8.40 4.36
N ILE A 63 -0.28 -9.10 3.91
CA ILE A 63 -0.02 -10.47 4.33
C ILE A 63 0.60 -10.37 5.71
N SER A 64 -0.09 -10.90 6.72
CA SER A 64 0.53 -11.12 8.03
C SER A 64 1.54 -12.26 7.87
N ALA A 65 2.79 -11.91 7.56
CA ALA A 65 3.89 -12.84 7.69
C ALA A 65 4.09 -13.08 9.20
N ILE A 66 3.52 -14.17 9.70
CA ILE A 66 3.91 -14.71 10.99
C ILE A 66 5.38 -15.09 10.84
N HIS A 67 6.29 -14.26 11.32
CA HIS A 67 7.65 -14.69 11.58
C HIS A 67 7.55 -15.84 12.58
N HIS A 68 7.77 -17.08 12.11
CA HIS A 68 8.04 -18.19 13.01
C HIS A 68 9.38 -17.90 13.69
N VAL A 69 9.32 -17.26 14.86
CA VAL A 69 10.46 -17.20 15.77
C VAL A 69 10.50 -18.56 16.48
N PRO A 70 11.54 -19.38 16.29
CA PRO A 70 11.62 -20.67 16.96
C PRO A 70 11.45 -20.47 18.47
N GLY A 71 10.41 -21.08 19.06
CA GLY A 71 10.13 -21.01 20.50
C GLY A 71 9.10 -19.97 20.96
N LYS A 72 8.45 -19.20 20.08
CA LYS A 72 7.29 -18.35 20.46
C LYS A 72 6.02 -18.79 19.72
N ARG A 73 4.90 -18.93 20.46
CA ARG A 73 3.58 -19.23 19.89
C ARG A 73 3.19 -18.12 18.90
N SER A 74 3.00 -18.51 17.66
CA SER A 74 2.40 -17.67 16.62
C SER A 74 0.91 -17.47 16.89
N TYR A 75 0.44 -16.23 16.88
CA TYR A 75 -0.98 -15.92 16.87
C TYR A 75 -1.40 -15.52 15.46
N VAL A 76 -2.35 -16.27 14.91
CA VAL A 76 -3.04 -15.93 13.66
C VAL A 76 -4.22 -15.03 14.05
N GLY A 77 -4.07 -13.73 13.85
CA GLY A 77 -5.19 -12.79 13.94
C GLY A 77 -5.59 -12.36 12.54
N THR A 78 -6.77 -12.77 12.09
CA THR A 78 -7.44 -12.10 10.98
C THR A 78 -8.03 -10.82 11.56
N LEU A 79 -7.55 -9.66 11.12
CA LEU A 79 -8.24 -8.39 11.38
C LEU A 79 -9.47 -8.38 10.45
N GLU A 80 -10.58 -8.89 10.97
CA GLU A 80 -11.89 -8.59 10.39
C GLU A 80 -12.34 -7.23 10.93
N ALA A 81 -12.75 -6.37 10.00
CA ALA A 81 -13.30 -5.04 10.27
C ALA A 81 -14.77 -5.13 10.67
#